data_AF-A0AAD6U7L6-F1
#
_entry.id   AF-A0AAD6U7L6-F1
#
_cell.length_a   1.000
_cell.length_b   1.000
_cell.length_c   1.000
_cell.angle_alpha   90.00
_cell.angle_beta   90.00
_cell.angle_gamma   90.00
#
_symmetry.space_group_name_H-M   'P 1'
#
loop_
_entity.id
_entity.type
_entity.pdbx_description
1 polymer ?
#
loop_
_entity_poly.entity_id
_entity_poly.type
_entity_poly.pdbx_seq_one_letter_code
_entity_poly.pdbx_strand_id
1 'polypeptide(L)'
;MDTNDEDYELLLPTEQSGEVHKARQEDQLSSEGRKGDSVGMYVALARCVLFNCAQVIVLVNDPLKAGWFAFHPLLQSLALFLFTYGILTLQPTSQPKTKAAGLTRHQYAILFVGFPAIFLGTSAILYNKYLHKAQHFRSWHGKLGIASMGWICIQVLLGGGSVWFGGAAFGGGMKAKSIWKYHRLSGYALYALLLFTSHLGGAWSGWSKKYSPLSMRIIAFGIALIACLVGVYMRLRPSKMKFY
;
A
#
# COMPACT_ATOMS: atom_id res chain seq x y z
N MET A 1 -7.90 -22.53 -15.42
CA MET A 1 -8.31 -22.27 -16.80
C MET A 1 -7.39 -21.17 -17.30
N ASP A 2 -6.29 -21.60 -17.92
CA ASP A 2 -5.09 -20.80 -18.22
C ASP A 2 -5.05 -20.49 -19.72
N THR A 3 -6.18 -20.06 -20.27
CA THR A 3 -6.39 -19.79 -21.69
C THR A 3 -6.35 -18.29 -21.89
N ASN A 4 -5.22 -17.71 -22.26
CA ASN A 4 -5.21 -16.33 -22.78
C ASN A 4 -3.94 -15.90 -23.53
N ASP A 5 -2.80 -16.60 -23.41
CA ASP A 5 -1.60 -16.22 -24.17
C ASP A 5 -1.30 -17.23 -25.30
N GLU A 6 -1.45 -18.54 -25.07
CA GLU A 6 -1.15 -19.57 -26.09
C GLU A 6 -2.19 -19.64 -27.23
N ASP A 7 -3.48 -19.45 -26.91
CA ASP A 7 -4.56 -19.47 -27.92
C ASP A 7 -4.46 -18.31 -28.92
N TYR A 8 -3.80 -17.20 -28.55
CA TYR A 8 -3.56 -16.08 -29.46
C TYR A 8 -2.34 -16.32 -30.38
N GLU A 9 -1.34 -17.07 -29.93
CA GLU A 9 -0.14 -17.41 -30.72
C GLU A 9 -0.48 -18.38 -31.88
N LEU A 10 -1.44 -19.29 -31.69
CA LEU A 10 -1.92 -20.24 -32.73
C LEU A 10 -2.68 -19.59 -33.89
N LEU A 11 -3.11 -18.33 -33.74
CA LEU A 11 -3.86 -17.59 -34.77
C LEU A 11 -2.99 -16.65 -35.59
N LEU A 12 -1.70 -16.53 -35.26
CA LEU A 12 -0.77 -15.68 -35.98
C LEU A 12 -0.10 -16.43 -37.14
N PRO A 13 0.09 -15.80 -38.31
CA PRO A 13 0.96 -16.31 -39.36
C PRO A 13 2.33 -16.71 -38.80
N THR A 14 2.92 -17.80 -39.33
CA THR A 14 4.13 -18.44 -38.79
C THR A 14 5.30 -17.47 -38.57
N GLU A 15 5.47 -16.45 -39.40
CA GLU A 15 6.49 -15.39 -39.21
C GLU A 15 6.21 -14.49 -37.99
N GLN A 16 4.94 -14.09 -37.77
CA GLN A 16 4.53 -13.33 -36.59
C GLN A 16 4.65 -14.16 -35.31
N SER A 17 4.41 -15.47 -35.37
CA SER A 17 4.64 -16.37 -34.23
C SER A 17 6.11 -16.42 -33.80
N GLY A 18 7.03 -16.42 -34.79
CA GLY A 18 8.47 -16.39 -34.53
C GLY A 18 8.95 -15.06 -33.95
N GLU A 19 8.42 -13.94 -34.44
CA GLU A 19 8.70 -12.60 -33.88
C GLU A 19 8.13 -12.42 -32.48
N VAL A 20 6.92 -12.92 -32.20
CA VAL A 20 6.31 -12.91 -30.86
C VAL A 20 7.12 -13.77 -29.89
N HIS A 21 7.55 -14.96 -30.29
CA HIS A 21 8.44 -15.81 -29.49
C HIS A 21 9.77 -15.12 -29.19
N LYS A 22 10.39 -14.50 -30.19
CA LYS A 22 11.68 -13.80 -30.04
C LYS A 22 11.54 -12.55 -29.16
N ALA A 23 10.49 -11.76 -29.34
CA ALA A 23 10.18 -10.61 -28.49
C ALA A 23 9.91 -11.02 -27.03
N ARG A 24 9.22 -12.15 -26.81
CA ARG A 24 8.97 -12.73 -25.48
C ARG A 24 10.27 -13.22 -24.84
N GLN A 25 11.20 -13.75 -25.63
CA GLN A 25 12.54 -14.15 -25.18
C GLN A 25 13.42 -12.94 -24.82
N GLU A 26 13.38 -11.87 -25.63
CA GLU A 26 14.10 -10.62 -25.36
C GLU A 26 13.54 -9.89 -24.12
N ASP A 27 12.21 -9.87 -23.92
CA ASP A 27 11.57 -9.32 -22.72
C ASP A 27 11.92 -10.11 -21.45
N GLN A 28 12.17 -11.43 -21.58
CA GLN A 28 12.66 -12.28 -20.49
C GLN A 28 14.14 -12.01 -20.15
N LEU A 29 14.95 -11.59 -21.12
CA LEU A 29 16.39 -11.33 -20.95
C LEU A 29 16.69 -9.90 -20.46
N SER A 30 15.78 -8.94 -20.68
CA SER A 30 15.97 -7.55 -20.23
C SER A 30 15.75 -7.39 -18.72
N SER A 31 16.60 -6.57 -18.07
CA SER A 31 16.43 -6.32 -16.63
C SER A 31 15.18 -5.47 -16.38
N GLU A 32 14.26 -5.93 -15.52
CA GLU A 32 13.03 -5.18 -15.20
C GLU A 32 13.32 -3.89 -14.39
N GLY A 33 14.47 -3.86 -13.72
CA GLY A 33 14.89 -2.79 -12.80
C GLY A 33 15.49 -1.56 -13.48
N ARG A 34 15.29 -0.41 -12.85
CA ARG A 34 15.94 0.88 -13.18
C ARG A 34 16.93 1.25 -12.09
N LYS A 35 17.98 2.00 -12.43
CA LYS A 35 18.89 2.61 -11.45
C LYS A 35 18.08 3.34 -10.37
N GLY A 36 18.33 2.98 -9.11
CA GLY A 36 17.64 3.54 -7.95
C GLY A 36 16.46 2.71 -7.41
N ASP A 37 16.00 1.66 -8.11
CA ASP A 37 14.89 0.85 -7.61
C ASP A 37 15.22 0.11 -6.31
N SER A 38 16.39 -0.52 -6.25
CA SER A 38 16.84 -1.23 -5.04
C SER A 38 17.04 -0.26 -3.88
N VAL A 39 17.61 0.93 -4.15
CA VAL A 39 17.76 1.99 -3.16
C VAL A 39 16.39 2.44 -2.65
N GLY A 40 15.44 2.72 -3.54
CA GLY A 40 14.07 3.10 -3.17
C GLY A 40 13.39 2.03 -2.32
N MET A 41 13.58 0.74 -2.66
CA MET A 41 13.04 -0.38 -1.89
C MET A 41 13.63 -0.43 -0.48
N TYR A 42 14.96 -0.39 -0.34
CA TYR A 42 15.61 -0.44 0.96
C TYR A 42 15.28 0.79 1.81
N VAL A 43 15.25 1.99 1.21
CA VAL A 43 14.84 3.22 1.91
C VAL A 43 13.41 3.09 2.39
N ALA A 44 12.48 2.66 1.55
CA ALA A 44 11.08 2.50 1.94
C ALA A 44 10.91 1.49 3.09
N LEU A 45 11.48 0.29 2.96
CA LEU A 45 11.37 -0.75 3.97
C LEU A 45 12.06 -0.36 5.28
N ALA A 46 13.31 0.10 5.24
CA ALA A 46 14.06 0.44 6.45
C ALA A 46 13.39 1.57 7.24
N ARG A 47 12.85 2.58 6.54
CA ARG A 47 12.18 3.72 7.20
C ARG A 47 10.78 3.35 7.69
N CYS A 48 10.08 2.45 6.99
CA CYS A 48 8.84 1.89 7.48
C CYS A 48 9.06 1.02 8.74
N VAL A 49 10.14 0.23 8.79
CA VAL A 49 10.52 -0.54 9.98
C VAL A 49 10.83 0.41 11.14
N LEU A 50 11.61 1.47 10.92
CA LEU A 50 11.89 2.47 11.96
C LEU A 50 10.59 3.09 12.54
N PHE A 51 9.65 3.45 11.67
CA PHE A 51 8.33 3.95 12.09
C PHE A 51 7.54 2.92 12.93
N ASN A 52 7.61 1.64 12.57
CA ASN A 52 6.95 0.56 13.31
C ASN A 52 7.63 0.30 14.67
N CYS A 53 8.96 0.25 14.70
CA CYS A 53 9.72 0.10 15.94
C CYS A 53 9.41 1.24 16.92
N ALA A 54 9.17 2.46 16.42
CA ALA A 54 8.80 3.59 17.26
C ALA A 54 7.46 3.39 18.00
N GLN A 55 6.60 2.47 17.57
CA GLN A 55 5.37 2.12 18.28
C GLN A 55 5.61 1.29 19.55
N VAL A 56 6.85 0.81 19.79
CA VAL A 56 7.24 0.19 21.07
C VAL A 56 6.92 1.10 22.26
N ILE A 57 6.88 2.41 22.04
CA ILE A 57 6.45 3.41 23.03
C ILE A 57 5.09 3.09 23.64
N VAL A 58 4.16 2.51 22.87
CA VAL A 58 2.84 2.11 23.35
C VAL A 58 2.93 0.95 24.33
N LEU A 59 3.84 0.01 24.06
CA LEU A 59 4.05 -1.19 24.87
C LEU A 59 4.78 -0.89 26.19
N VAL A 60 5.64 0.15 26.21
CA VAL A 60 6.43 0.51 27.40
C VAL A 60 5.78 1.60 28.27
N ASN A 61 4.65 2.18 27.84
CA ASN A 61 3.91 3.21 28.58
C ASN A 61 2.52 2.73 29.02
N ASP A 62 2.49 1.66 29.82
CA ASP A 62 1.29 1.06 30.43
C ASP A 62 0.18 0.74 29.40
N PRO A 63 0.39 -0.31 28.58
CA PRO A 63 -0.55 -0.69 27.53
C PRO A 63 -1.91 -1.13 28.08
N LEU A 64 -1.96 -1.65 29.30
CA LEU A 64 -3.21 -2.03 29.97
C LEU A 64 -4.06 -0.80 30.28
N LYS A 65 -3.45 0.26 30.80
CA LYS A 65 -4.13 1.53 31.05
C LYS A 65 -4.50 2.28 29.78
N ALA A 66 -3.71 2.13 28.71
CA ALA A 66 -4.09 2.63 27.38
C ALA A 66 -5.33 1.92 26.83
N GLY A 67 -5.60 0.67 27.25
CA GLY A 67 -6.79 -0.08 26.88
C GLY A 67 -6.95 -0.22 25.37
N TRP A 68 -8.16 0.02 24.86
CA TRP A 68 -8.46 -0.09 23.43
C TRP A 68 -7.66 0.88 22.55
N PHE A 69 -7.17 2.00 23.11
CA PHE A 69 -6.28 2.89 22.37
C PHE A 69 -4.99 2.19 21.96
N ALA A 70 -4.42 1.28 22.76
CA ALA A 70 -3.12 0.66 22.47
C ALA A 70 -3.10 -0.09 21.12
N PHE A 71 -4.20 -0.75 20.76
CA PHE A 71 -4.32 -1.46 19.49
C PHE A 71 -4.26 -0.54 18.28
N HIS A 72 -4.72 0.70 18.40
CA HIS A 72 -4.79 1.63 17.28
C HIS A 72 -3.41 1.92 16.66
N PRO A 73 -2.44 2.56 17.34
CA PRO A 73 -1.15 2.86 16.74
C PRO A 73 -0.40 1.61 16.28
N LEU A 74 -0.50 0.48 17.00
CA LEU A 74 0.16 -0.78 16.65
C LEU A 74 -0.40 -1.41 15.37
N LEU A 75 -1.73 -1.51 15.25
CA LEU A 75 -2.36 -2.12 14.07
C LEU A 75 -2.30 -1.20 12.86
N GLN A 76 -2.36 0.12 13.05
CA GLN A 76 -2.21 1.10 11.98
C GLN A 76 -0.79 1.07 11.39
N SER A 77 0.24 0.95 12.24
CA SER A 77 1.61 0.86 11.76
C SER A 77 1.89 -0.46 11.03
N LEU A 78 1.36 -1.58 11.55
CA LEU A 78 1.44 -2.88 10.90
C LEU A 78 0.77 -2.85 9.52
N ALA A 79 -0.42 -2.25 9.42
CA ALA A 79 -1.10 -2.08 8.14
C ALA A 79 -0.27 -1.25 7.16
N LEU A 80 0.31 -0.14 7.60
CA LEU A 80 1.18 0.69 6.77
C LEU A 80 2.44 -0.03 6.30
N PHE A 81 3.02 -0.90 7.14
CA PHE A 81 4.13 -1.75 6.73
C PHE A 81 3.72 -2.71 5.61
N LEU A 82 2.58 -3.38 5.77
CA LEU A 82 2.06 -4.33 4.79
C LEU A 82 1.62 -3.65 3.49
N PHE A 83 1.06 -2.44 3.57
CA PHE A 83 0.74 -1.62 2.40
C PHE A 83 2.01 -1.19 1.67
N THR A 84 3.03 -0.75 2.41
CA THR A 84 4.34 -0.41 1.85
C THR A 84 4.94 -1.62 1.14
N TYR A 85 5.03 -2.77 1.80
CA TYR A 85 5.51 -4.02 1.21
C TYR A 85 4.69 -4.40 -0.03
N GLY A 86 3.36 -4.45 0.07
CA GLY A 86 2.48 -4.84 -1.03
C GLY A 86 2.56 -3.89 -2.24
N ILE A 87 2.76 -2.59 -2.03
CA ILE A 87 2.99 -1.63 -3.14
C ILE A 87 4.36 -1.89 -3.78
N LEU A 88 5.38 -2.10 -2.96
CA LEU A 88 6.75 -2.37 -3.42
C LEU A 88 6.87 -3.68 -4.21
N THR A 89 6.01 -4.68 -4.02
CA THR A 89 6.08 -5.92 -4.80
C THR A 89 5.54 -5.78 -6.22
N LEU A 90 4.83 -4.69 -6.54
CA LEU A 90 4.23 -4.47 -7.85
C LEU A 90 5.19 -3.88 -8.88
N GLN A 91 6.29 -3.24 -8.46
CA GLN A 91 7.27 -2.61 -9.35
C GLN A 91 8.68 -2.71 -8.77
N PRO A 92 9.73 -3.00 -9.58
CA PRO A 92 9.68 -3.24 -11.01
C PRO A 92 9.15 -4.65 -11.32
N THR A 93 8.28 -4.75 -12.33
CA THR A 93 7.78 -5.99 -12.92
C THR A 93 7.38 -5.69 -14.37
N SER A 94 7.91 -6.37 -15.37
CA SER A 94 7.55 -6.23 -16.79
C SER A 94 7.10 -7.57 -17.38
N GLN A 95 7.63 -8.68 -16.88
CA GLN A 95 7.34 -10.02 -17.35
C GLN A 95 6.02 -10.55 -16.74
N PRO A 96 5.25 -11.40 -17.46
CA PRO A 96 3.99 -11.96 -16.95
C PRO A 96 4.14 -12.67 -15.60
N LYS A 97 5.17 -13.50 -15.44
CA LYS A 97 5.45 -14.26 -14.21
C LYS A 97 5.71 -13.34 -13.01
N THR A 98 6.54 -12.31 -13.17
CA THR A 98 6.88 -11.38 -12.08
C THR A 98 5.70 -10.48 -11.73
N LYS A 99 4.90 -10.06 -12.71
CA LYS A 99 3.64 -9.32 -12.51
C LYS A 99 2.62 -10.13 -11.70
N ALA A 100 2.39 -11.39 -12.07
CA ALA A 100 1.46 -12.27 -11.37
C ALA A 100 1.91 -12.53 -9.92
N ALA A 101 3.20 -12.82 -9.71
CA ALA A 101 3.76 -13.01 -8.37
C ALA A 101 3.71 -11.72 -7.54
N GLY A 102 3.97 -10.56 -8.15
CA GLY A 102 3.86 -9.25 -7.50
C GLY A 102 2.44 -8.90 -7.07
N LEU A 103 1.45 -9.18 -7.92
CA LEU A 103 0.03 -9.01 -7.62
C LEU A 103 -0.42 -9.96 -6.49
N THR A 104 0.02 -11.21 -6.54
CA THR A 104 -0.28 -12.21 -5.50
C THR A 104 0.22 -11.73 -4.12
N ARG A 105 1.49 -11.30 -4.03
CA ARG A 105 2.04 -10.75 -2.77
C ARG A 105 1.31 -9.49 -2.31
N HIS A 106 0.93 -8.61 -3.25
CA HIS A 106 0.17 -7.40 -2.95
C HIS A 106 -1.19 -7.75 -2.33
N GLN A 107 -1.94 -8.67 -2.93
CA GLN A 107 -3.23 -9.11 -2.40
C GLN A 107 -3.08 -9.80 -1.04
N TYR A 108 -2.09 -10.67 -0.87
CA TYR A 108 -1.87 -11.35 0.42
C TYR A 108 -1.56 -10.36 1.54
N ALA A 109 -0.58 -9.49 1.33
CA ALA A 109 -0.18 -8.51 2.33
C ALA A 109 -1.30 -7.54 2.67
N ILE A 110 -2.01 -7.02 1.67
CA ILE A 110 -3.02 -5.98 1.87
C ILE A 110 -4.35 -6.56 2.31
N LEU A 111 -4.89 -7.60 1.68
CA LEU A 111 -6.28 -8.02 1.94
C LEU A 111 -6.41 -8.94 3.15
N PHE A 112 -5.45 -9.83 3.38
CA PHE A 112 -5.56 -10.81 4.46
C PHE A 112 -5.01 -10.30 5.78
N VAL A 113 -4.10 -9.32 5.76
CA VAL A 113 -3.46 -8.82 6.98
C VAL A 113 -3.57 -7.31 7.11
N GLY A 114 -3.15 -6.54 6.10
CA GLY A 114 -3.10 -5.08 6.19
C GLY A 114 -4.47 -4.41 6.37
N PHE A 115 -5.46 -4.83 5.59
CA PHE A 115 -6.83 -4.32 5.63
C PHE A 115 -7.54 -4.71 6.93
N PRO A 116 -7.50 -5.98 7.38
CA PRO A 116 -7.99 -6.34 8.71
C PRO A 116 -7.30 -5.56 9.83
N ALA A 117 -5.97 -5.38 9.77
CA ALA A 117 -5.24 -4.61 10.78
C ALA A 117 -5.70 -3.15 10.85
N ILE A 118 -5.76 -2.43 9.72
CA ILE A 118 -6.19 -1.02 9.71
C ILE A 118 -7.66 -0.90 10.13
N PHE A 119 -8.51 -1.84 9.73
CA PHE A 119 -9.92 -1.86 10.11
C PHE A 119 -10.08 -2.07 11.62
N LEU A 120 -9.45 -3.10 12.18
CA LEU A 120 -9.50 -3.41 13.61
C LEU A 120 -8.88 -2.29 14.45
N GLY A 121 -7.75 -1.72 14.02
CA GLY A 121 -7.13 -0.57 14.68
C GLY A 121 -8.02 0.67 14.66
N THR A 122 -8.76 0.90 13.58
CA THR A 122 -9.73 2.01 13.49
C THR A 122 -10.94 1.75 14.40
N SER A 123 -11.49 0.54 14.37
CA SER A 123 -12.60 0.13 15.24
C SER A 123 -12.23 0.24 16.72
N ALA A 124 -11.00 -0.15 17.10
CA ALA A 124 -10.51 -0.06 18.47
C ALA A 124 -10.48 1.39 18.98
N ILE A 125 -9.99 2.35 18.19
CA ILE A 125 -9.98 3.76 18.61
C ILE A 125 -11.39 4.36 18.67
N LEU A 126 -12.29 3.96 17.78
CA LEU A 126 -13.69 4.39 17.81
C LEU A 126 -14.37 3.86 19.07
N TYR A 127 -14.20 2.59 19.38
CA TYR A 127 -14.75 1.97 20.58
C TYR A 127 -14.13 2.57 21.85
N ASN A 128 -12.82 2.82 21.86
CA ASN A 128 -12.15 3.50 22.97
C ASN A 128 -12.78 4.87 23.26
N LYS A 129 -13.02 5.67 22.21
CA LYS A 129 -13.64 6.99 22.37
C LYS A 129 -15.08 6.91 22.84
N TYR A 130 -15.84 5.93 22.34
CA TYR A 130 -17.19 5.65 22.80
C TYR A 130 -17.24 5.36 24.30
N LEU A 131 -16.40 4.44 24.79
CA LEU A 131 -16.33 4.07 26.21
C LEU A 131 -16.00 5.27 27.12
N HIS A 132 -15.15 6.18 26.64
CA HIS A 132 -14.73 7.36 27.40
C HIS A 132 -15.58 8.61 27.11
N LYS A 133 -16.71 8.49 26.38
CA LYS A 133 -17.57 9.60 25.96
C LYS A 133 -16.79 10.76 25.31
N ALA A 134 -15.71 10.42 24.59
CA ALA A 134 -14.81 11.40 24.00
C ALA A 134 -15.29 11.81 22.61
N GLN A 135 -15.05 13.06 22.22
CA GLN A 135 -15.42 13.54 20.89
C GLN A 135 -14.72 12.74 19.76
N HIS A 136 -15.48 12.38 18.75
CA HIS A 136 -15.00 11.71 17.53
C HIS A 136 -14.59 12.75 16.48
N PHE A 137 -13.59 12.42 15.66
CA PHE A 137 -13.18 13.17 14.47
C PHE A 137 -12.94 14.68 14.67
N ARG A 138 -12.50 15.09 15.87
CA ARG A 138 -12.25 16.50 16.18
C ARG A 138 -10.95 17.03 15.56
N SER A 139 -9.89 16.23 15.61
CA SER A 139 -8.57 16.60 15.09
C SER A 139 -8.44 16.33 13.59
N TRP A 140 -7.49 17.01 12.93
CA TRP A 140 -7.12 16.71 11.54
C TRP A 140 -6.73 15.24 11.33
N HIS A 141 -5.95 14.66 12.26
CA HIS A 141 -5.65 13.24 12.26
C HIS A 141 -6.92 12.37 12.22
N GLY A 142 -7.90 12.66 13.08
CA GLY A 142 -9.15 11.88 13.12
C GLY A 142 -10.01 12.02 11.87
N LYS A 143 -10.12 13.23 11.31
CA LYS A 143 -10.89 13.50 10.07
C LYS A 143 -10.25 12.83 8.85
N LEU A 144 -8.94 13.01 8.67
CA LEU A 144 -8.22 12.41 7.55
C LEU A 144 -8.14 10.89 7.69
N GLY A 145 -8.03 10.36 8.92
CA GLY A 145 -8.04 8.93 9.19
C GLY A 145 -9.33 8.25 8.76
N ILE A 146 -10.50 8.78 9.16
CA ILE A 146 -11.78 8.18 8.76
C ILE A 146 -12.06 8.34 7.27
N ALA A 147 -11.69 9.48 6.66
CA ALA A 147 -11.76 9.67 5.22
C ALA A 147 -10.88 8.65 4.48
N SER A 148 -9.65 8.43 4.96
CA SER A 148 -8.74 7.43 4.40
C SER A 148 -9.28 6.01 4.54
N MET A 149 -9.93 5.67 5.67
CA MET A 149 -10.55 4.36 5.86
C MET A 149 -11.66 4.11 4.82
N GLY A 150 -12.53 5.09 4.57
CA GLY A 150 -13.52 5.00 3.50
C GLY A 150 -12.88 4.85 2.12
N TRP A 151 -11.81 5.61 1.85
CA TRP A 151 -11.05 5.52 0.60
C TRP A 151 -10.37 4.14 0.43
N ILE A 152 -9.84 3.54 1.49
CA ILE A 152 -9.28 2.18 1.46
C ILE A 152 -10.36 1.17 1.04
N CYS A 153 -11.57 1.25 1.60
CA CYS A 153 -12.66 0.36 1.19
C CYS A 153 -12.96 0.49 -0.32
N ILE A 154 -13.01 1.71 -0.84
CA ILE A 154 -13.16 1.97 -2.28
C ILE A 154 -11.99 1.36 -3.06
N GLN A 155 -10.74 1.51 -2.58
CA GLN A 155 -9.57 0.92 -3.25
C GLN A 155 -9.61 -0.59 -3.30
N VAL A 156 -10.05 -1.26 -2.22
CA VAL A 156 -10.21 -2.72 -2.19
C VAL A 156 -11.25 -3.17 -3.22
N LEU A 157 -12.39 -2.48 -3.29
CA LEU A 157 -13.45 -2.79 -4.26
C LEU A 157 -12.99 -2.54 -5.71
N LEU A 158 -12.37 -1.40 -5.98
CA LEU A 158 -11.85 -1.07 -7.31
C LEU A 158 -10.75 -2.03 -7.75
N GLY A 159 -9.80 -2.36 -6.86
CA GLY A 159 -8.72 -3.29 -7.14
C GLY A 159 -9.26 -4.70 -7.40
N GLY A 160 -10.07 -5.23 -6.48
CA GLY A 160 -10.68 -6.55 -6.58
C GLY A 160 -11.56 -6.70 -7.83
N GLY A 161 -12.46 -5.75 -8.07
CA GLY A 161 -13.32 -5.76 -9.26
C GLY A 161 -12.55 -5.68 -10.59
N SER A 162 -11.33 -5.13 -10.59
CA SER A 162 -10.48 -5.03 -11.78
C SER A 162 -9.71 -6.32 -12.11
N VAL A 163 -9.48 -7.19 -11.13
CA VAL A 163 -8.57 -8.34 -11.30
C VAL A 163 -9.22 -9.69 -11.02
N TRP A 164 -10.28 -9.76 -10.21
CA TRP A 164 -10.97 -11.01 -9.91
C TRP A 164 -11.94 -11.40 -11.02
N PHE A 165 -12.09 -12.70 -11.25
CA PHE A 165 -13.00 -13.26 -12.26
C PHE A 165 -12.81 -12.61 -13.64
N GLY A 166 -11.55 -12.38 -14.04
CA GLY A 166 -11.22 -11.74 -15.32
C GLY A 166 -11.66 -10.27 -15.45
N GLY A 167 -12.00 -9.60 -14.33
CA GLY A 167 -12.47 -8.22 -14.31
C GLY A 167 -13.94 -8.06 -14.71
N ALA A 168 -14.76 -9.12 -14.55
CA ALA A 168 -16.17 -9.14 -14.95
C ALA A 168 -16.99 -7.96 -14.38
N ALA A 169 -16.69 -7.51 -13.17
CA ALA A 169 -17.34 -6.36 -12.52
C ALA A 169 -17.22 -5.05 -13.34
N PHE A 170 -16.21 -4.96 -14.21
CA PHE A 170 -15.97 -3.81 -15.07
C PHE A 170 -16.02 -4.14 -16.57
N GLY A 171 -16.65 -5.26 -16.93
CA GLY A 171 -16.84 -5.70 -18.32
C GLY A 171 -15.66 -6.46 -18.94
N GLY A 172 -14.69 -6.89 -18.12
CA GLY A 172 -13.65 -7.83 -18.50
C GLY A 172 -12.52 -7.26 -19.38
N GLY A 173 -11.47 -8.07 -19.56
CA GLY A 173 -10.38 -7.84 -20.52
C GLY A 173 -9.79 -6.43 -20.47
N MET A 174 -9.74 -5.77 -21.64
CA MET A 174 -9.17 -4.42 -21.77
C MET A 174 -9.96 -3.34 -21.03
N LYS A 175 -11.29 -3.50 -20.88
CA LYS A 175 -12.13 -2.52 -20.18
C LYS A 175 -11.82 -2.51 -18.69
N ALA A 176 -11.72 -3.67 -18.06
CA ALA A 176 -11.27 -3.78 -16.67
C ALA A 176 -9.83 -3.28 -16.48
N LYS A 177 -8.93 -3.61 -17.41
CA LYS A 177 -7.54 -3.13 -17.41
C LYS A 177 -7.44 -1.60 -17.48
N SER A 178 -8.35 -0.94 -18.17
CA SER A 178 -8.39 0.52 -18.26
C SER A 178 -8.70 1.20 -16.92
N ILE A 179 -9.36 0.49 -15.99
CA ILE A 179 -9.73 1.02 -14.67
C ILE A 179 -8.57 0.90 -13.67
N TRP A 180 -7.73 -0.14 -13.78
CA TRP A 180 -6.56 -0.33 -12.89
C TRP A 180 -5.74 0.95 -12.78
N LYS A 181 -5.51 1.69 -13.88
CA LYS A 181 -4.66 2.90 -13.84
C LYS A 181 -5.14 3.93 -12.80
N TYR A 182 -6.46 4.03 -12.59
CA TYR A 182 -7.05 4.87 -11.55
C TYR A 182 -6.86 4.28 -10.16
N HIS A 183 -7.04 2.97 -9.98
CA HIS A 183 -6.69 2.28 -8.73
C HIS A 183 -5.22 2.53 -8.35
N ARG A 184 -4.29 2.46 -9.31
CA ARG A 184 -2.87 2.73 -9.08
C ARG A 184 -2.61 4.18 -8.69
N LEU A 185 -3.08 5.16 -9.48
CA LEU A 185 -2.84 6.57 -9.19
C LEU A 185 -3.46 6.96 -7.84
N SER A 186 -4.71 6.55 -7.63
CA SER A 186 -5.43 6.82 -6.40
C SER A 186 -4.79 6.11 -5.20
N GLY A 187 -4.22 4.91 -5.39
CA GLY A 187 -3.48 4.20 -4.35
C GLY A 187 -2.23 4.94 -3.89
N TYR A 188 -1.47 5.55 -4.81
CA TYR A 188 -0.32 6.40 -4.43
C TYR A 188 -0.76 7.65 -3.66
N ALA A 189 -1.82 8.33 -4.12
CA ALA A 189 -2.37 9.49 -3.42
C ALA A 189 -2.86 9.12 -2.01
N LEU A 190 -3.59 8.01 -1.88
CA LEU A 190 -4.06 7.49 -0.60
C LEU A 190 -2.90 7.10 0.32
N TYR A 191 -1.86 6.45 -0.22
CA TYR A 191 -0.68 6.09 0.56
C TYR A 191 0.03 7.33 1.14
N ALA A 192 0.20 8.38 0.34
CA ALA A 192 0.74 9.66 0.84
C ALA A 192 -0.14 10.26 1.94
N LEU A 193 -1.48 10.22 1.77
CA LEU A 193 -2.42 10.71 2.79
C LEU A 193 -2.37 9.87 4.09
N LEU A 194 -2.19 8.56 4.00
CA LEU A 194 -2.06 7.68 5.18
C LEU A 194 -0.78 7.96 5.95
N LEU A 195 0.35 8.17 5.25
CA LEU A 195 1.61 8.58 5.88
C LEU A 195 1.48 9.95 6.54
N PHE A 196 0.84 10.92 5.88
CA PHE A 196 0.58 12.23 6.46
C PHE A 196 -0.36 12.16 7.69
N THR A 197 -1.41 11.35 7.62
CA THR A 197 -2.32 11.11 8.74
C THR A 197 -1.57 10.49 9.93
N SER A 198 -0.65 9.57 9.67
CA SER A 198 0.21 8.95 10.68
C SER A 198 1.22 9.92 11.27
N HIS A 199 1.75 10.84 10.46
CA HIS A 199 2.55 11.96 10.95
C HIS A 199 1.75 12.82 11.95
N LEU A 200 0.50 13.17 11.64
CA LEU A 200 -0.35 13.95 12.55
C LEU A 200 -0.62 13.22 13.87
N GLY A 201 -0.87 11.91 13.82
CA GLY A 201 -1.08 11.09 15.02
C GLY A 201 0.20 10.90 15.83
N GLY A 202 1.28 10.51 15.17
CA GLY A 202 2.56 10.19 15.78
C GLY A 202 3.31 11.42 16.28
N ALA A 203 3.41 12.51 15.52
CA ALA A 203 4.23 13.66 15.92
C ALA A 203 3.47 14.65 16.81
N TRP A 204 2.13 14.72 16.71
CA TRP A 204 1.38 15.86 17.24
C TRP A 204 0.20 15.51 18.15
N SER A 205 -0.18 14.23 18.28
CA SER A 205 -1.24 13.86 19.22
C SER A 205 -0.87 14.17 20.67
N GLY A 206 -1.88 14.45 21.51
CA GLY A 206 -1.66 14.69 22.93
C GLY A 206 -0.97 13.51 23.63
N TRP A 207 -1.36 12.27 23.26
CA TRP A 207 -0.72 11.06 23.76
C TRP A 207 0.76 11.00 23.39
N SER A 208 1.10 11.21 22.11
CA SER A 208 2.49 11.16 21.68
C SER A 208 3.34 12.27 22.31
N LYS A 209 2.83 13.50 22.38
CA LYS A 209 3.53 14.61 23.05
C LYS A 209 3.82 14.32 24.53
N LYS A 210 2.96 13.54 25.19
CA LYS A 210 3.11 13.17 26.59
C LYS A 210 4.18 12.11 26.81
N TYR A 211 4.26 11.10 25.94
CA TYR A 211 5.10 9.92 26.17
C TYR A 211 6.38 9.87 25.33
N SER A 212 6.54 10.72 24.31
CA SER A 212 7.71 10.70 23.42
C SER A 212 8.50 12.00 23.40
N PRO A 213 9.85 11.94 23.38
CA PRO A 213 10.68 13.11 23.20
C PRO A 213 10.52 13.68 21.78
N LEU A 214 10.80 14.98 21.63
CA LEU A 214 10.67 15.67 20.34
C LEU A 214 11.54 15.05 19.25
N SER A 215 12.77 14.63 19.57
CA SER A 215 13.70 13.99 18.62
C SER A 215 13.11 12.72 17.99
N MET A 216 12.55 11.83 18.81
CA MET A 216 11.86 10.63 18.33
C MET A 216 10.69 11.00 17.41
N ARG A 217 9.88 12.00 17.78
CA ARG A 217 8.74 12.43 16.97
C ARG A 217 9.14 12.96 15.59
N ILE A 218 10.18 13.79 15.54
CA ILE A 218 10.70 14.32 14.28
C ILE A 218 11.29 13.18 13.42
N ILE A 219 12.09 12.30 14.01
CA ILE A 219 12.79 11.24 13.28
C ILE A 219 11.81 10.17 12.80
N ALA A 220 11.06 9.54 13.71
CA ALA A 220 10.24 8.37 13.40
C ALA A 220 8.89 8.73 12.77
N PHE A 221 8.28 9.84 13.18
CA PHE A 221 6.96 10.25 12.67
C PHE A 221 7.04 11.37 11.63
N GLY A 222 8.21 11.95 11.37
CA GLY A 222 8.43 12.93 10.30
C GLY A 222 9.35 12.38 9.21
N ILE A 223 10.66 12.39 9.46
CA ILE A 223 11.70 12.06 8.49
C ILE A 223 11.52 10.64 7.94
N ALA A 224 11.24 9.65 8.79
CA ALA A 224 11.07 8.27 8.36
C ALA A 224 9.86 8.10 7.42
N LEU A 225 8.73 8.76 7.70
CA LEU A 225 7.53 8.68 6.85
C LEU A 225 7.75 9.37 5.50
N ILE A 226 8.43 10.53 5.49
CA ILE A 226 8.81 11.22 4.24
C ILE A 226 9.75 10.35 3.41
N ALA A 227 10.79 9.80 4.04
CA ALA A 227 11.73 8.93 3.36
C ALA A 227 11.06 7.64 2.83
N CYS A 228 10.07 7.11 3.56
CA CYS A 228 9.26 5.99 3.12
C CYS A 228 8.48 6.33 1.83
N LEU A 229 7.83 7.50 1.80
CA LEU A 229 7.13 7.99 0.62
C LEU A 229 8.08 8.16 -0.58
N VAL A 230 9.22 8.81 -0.35
CA VAL A 230 10.26 8.99 -1.39
C VAL A 230 10.73 7.65 -1.93
N GLY A 231 11.02 6.68 -1.06
CA GLY A 231 11.47 5.35 -1.47
C GLY A 231 10.45 4.61 -2.34
N VAL A 232 9.16 4.70 -2.00
CA VAL A 232 8.07 4.15 -2.84
C VAL A 232 8.01 4.89 -4.18
N TYR A 233 8.09 6.22 -4.18
CA TYR A 233 7.95 7.04 -5.39
C TYR A 233 9.17 6.92 -6.32
N MET A 234 10.36 6.61 -5.81
CA MET A 234 11.52 6.28 -6.62
C MET A 234 11.28 5.04 -7.52
N ARG A 235 10.38 4.15 -7.14
CA ARG A 235 10.06 2.93 -7.90
C ARG A 235 8.87 3.09 -8.84
N LEU A 236 8.12 4.18 -8.69
CA LEU A 236 6.94 4.49 -9.50
C LEU A 236 7.31 4.56 -10.99
N ARG A 237 6.48 3.93 -11.82
CA ARG A 237 6.58 3.96 -13.29
C ARG A 237 5.42 4.74 -13.91
N PRO A 238 5.61 6.03 -14.25
CA PRO A 238 4.55 6.84 -14.87
C PRO A 238 4.08 6.27 -16.20
N SER A 239 4.98 5.65 -16.96
CA SER A 239 4.69 4.96 -18.23
C SER A 239 3.65 3.85 -18.12
N LYS A 240 3.36 3.35 -16.91
CA LYS A 240 2.30 2.35 -16.68
C LYS A 240 0.96 2.99 -16.28
N MET A 241 0.86 4.31 -16.22
CA MET A 241 -0.36 5.06 -15.89
C MET A 241 -0.80 5.95 -17.05
N LYS A 242 -0.50 5.58 -18.31
CA LYS A 242 -0.82 6.37 -19.51
C LYS A 242 -2.28 6.86 -19.49
N PHE A 243 -2.46 8.15 -19.25
CA PHE A 243 -3.76 8.82 -19.25
C PHE A 243 -4.12 9.39 -20.63
N TYR A 244 -3.14 9.42 -21.53
CA TYR A 244 -3.18 9.86 -22.92
C TYR A 244 -2.27 8.95 -23.74
#